data_AF-A0A1Q6R5Q6-F1
#
_entry.id   AF-A0A1Q6R5Q6-F1
#
_cell.length_a   1.000
_cell.length_b   1.000
_cell.length_c   1.000
_cell.angle_alpha   90.00
_cell.angle_beta   90.00
_cell.angle_gamma   90.00
#
_symmetry.space_group_name_H-M   'P 1'
#
loop_
_entity.id
_entity.type
_entity.pdbx_description
1 polymer ?
#
loop_
_entity_poly.entity_id
_entity_poly.type
_entity_poly.pdbx_seq_one_letter_code
_entity_poly.pdbx_strand_id
1 'polypeptide(L)'
;MAAALQKRNMEAYYCPTAAEAVEKVLELIPAGDVVSWGGVATVDELGIKGRLRSRNQPVIDRDTARTPEERTAMLHQARRDGYALDDQVFSAGLRCVAAPVFLTGSKPMFAISISAPLSRMDDALYARSRELVTDFAARISHDIQAAEARV
;
A
#
# COMPACT_ATOMS: atom_id res chain seq x y z
N MET A 1 16.83 -21.23 -4.38
CA MET A 1 16.17 -19.93 -4.11
C MET A 1 15.89 -19.74 -2.61
N ALA A 2 15.18 -20.67 -1.95
CA ALA A 2 14.90 -20.59 -0.49
C ALA A 2 16.15 -20.45 0.40
N ALA A 3 17.21 -21.24 0.14
CA ALA A 3 18.46 -21.17 0.92
C ALA A 3 19.20 -19.81 0.82
N ALA A 4 18.96 -19.01 -0.22
CA ALA A 4 19.56 -17.69 -0.38
C ALA A 4 18.80 -16.57 0.38
N LEU A 5 17.53 -16.82 0.71
CA LEU A 5 16.67 -15.92 1.49
C LEU A 5 16.93 -16.08 2.98
N GLN A 6 17.17 -17.31 3.45
CA GLN A 6 17.55 -17.59 4.84
C GLN A 6 18.84 -16.86 5.27
N LYS A 7 19.82 -16.74 4.36
CA LYS A 7 21.04 -15.94 4.61
C LYS A 7 20.79 -14.45 4.84
N ARG A 8 19.57 -13.97 4.56
CA ARG A 8 19.13 -12.58 4.75
C ARG A 8 18.05 -12.47 5.84
N ASN A 9 17.98 -13.45 6.74
CA ASN A 9 16.97 -13.54 7.81
C ASN A 9 15.52 -13.51 7.30
N MET A 10 15.28 -14.06 6.11
CA MET A 10 13.93 -14.28 5.58
C MET A 10 13.62 -15.78 5.54
N GLU A 11 12.61 -16.21 6.29
CA GLU A 11 12.07 -17.56 6.18
C GLU A 11 11.32 -17.73 4.86
N ALA A 12 11.66 -18.78 4.12
CA ALA A 12 11.06 -19.08 2.83
C ALA A 12 10.55 -20.51 2.81
N TYR A 13 9.33 -20.70 2.33
CA TYR A 13 8.68 -22.00 2.20
C TYR A 13 8.43 -22.31 0.74
N TYR A 14 8.65 -23.56 0.35
CA TYR A 14 8.27 -24.06 -0.96
C TYR A 14 7.08 -24.99 -0.79
N CYS A 15 6.02 -24.69 -1.52
CA CYS A 15 4.82 -25.53 -1.59
C CYS A 15 4.68 -25.98 -3.05
N PRO A 16 4.67 -27.30 -3.33
CA PRO A 16 4.57 -27.83 -4.70
C PRO A 16 3.21 -27.56 -5.35
N THR A 17 2.18 -27.28 -4.56
CA THR A 17 0.82 -26.99 -5.07
C THR A 17 0.26 -25.70 -4.49
N ALA A 18 -0.67 -25.09 -5.23
CA ALA A 18 -1.42 -23.92 -4.79
C ALA A 18 -2.20 -24.18 -3.49
N ALA A 19 -2.79 -25.36 -3.35
CA ALA A 19 -3.54 -25.74 -2.15
C ALA A 19 -2.62 -25.82 -0.92
N GLU A 20 -1.45 -26.44 -1.05
CA GLU A 20 -0.45 -26.49 0.04
C GLU A 20 0.08 -25.11 0.39
N ALA A 21 0.22 -24.21 -0.60
CA ALA A 21 0.62 -22.83 -0.35
C ALA A 21 -0.43 -22.08 0.49
N VAL A 22 -1.72 -22.26 0.20
CA VAL A 22 -2.81 -21.66 0.99
C VAL A 22 -2.76 -22.14 2.43
N GLU A 23 -2.70 -23.46 2.65
CA GLU A 23 -2.66 -24.01 4.01
C GLU A 23 -1.40 -23.55 4.76
N LYS A 24 -0.24 -23.48 4.08
CA LYS A 24 0.98 -22.97 4.69
C LYS A 24 0.87 -21.51 5.09
N VAL A 25 0.26 -20.67 4.26
CA VAL A 25 0.00 -19.26 4.60
C VAL A 25 -0.92 -19.16 5.82
N LEU A 26 -1.98 -19.97 5.88
CA LEU A 26 -2.91 -19.98 7.00
C LEU A 26 -2.27 -20.48 8.30
N GLU A 27 -1.36 -21.45 8.22
CA GLU A 27 -0.56 -21.96 9.36
C GLU A 27 0.36 -20.86 9.93
N LEU A 28 0.98 -20.07 9.05
CA LEU A 28 1.92 -19.01 9.43
C LEU A 28 1.25 -17.77 10.05
N ILE A 29 -0.08 -17.64 9.93
CA ILE A 29 -0.85 -16.51 10.47
C ILE A 29 -1.60 -16.99 11.72
N PRO A 30 -1.17 -16.59 12.94
CA PRO A 30 -1.89 -16.84 14.17
C PRO A 30 -3.32 -16.29 14.14
N ALA A 31 -4.27 -16.97 14.76
CA ALA A 31 -5.70 -16.58 14.73
C ALA A 31 -6.00 -15.22 15.39
N GLY A 32 -5.16 -14.77 16.32
CA GLY A 32 -5.31 -13.48 17.01
C GLY A 32 -4.74 -12.28 16.27
N ASP A 33 -3.95 -12.51 15.21
CA ASP A 33 -3.27 -11.44 14.49
C ASP A 33 -4.24 -10.66 13.59
N VAL A 34 -4.01 -9.36 13.45
CA VAL A 34 -4.78 -8.54 12.51
C VAL A 34 -4.06 -8.56 11.16
N VAL A 35 -4.76 -9.02 10.12
CA VAL A 35 -4.18 -9.17 8.77
C VAL A 35 -4.71 -8.09 7.84
N SER A 36 -3.83 -7.46 7.07
CA SER A 36 -4.20 -6.56 5.96
C SER A 36 -3.42 -6.91 4.69
N TRP A 37 -3.82 -6.33 3.55
CA TRP A 37 -3.16 -6.58 2.28
C TRP A 37 -3.16 -5.36 1.34
N GLY A 38 -2.06 -5.24 0.60
CA GLY A 38 -1.91 -4.35 -0.56
C GLY A 38 -2.57 -4.91 -1.82
N GLY A 39 -2.20 -4.42 -3.01
CA GLY A 39 -2.63 -5.03 -4.27
C GLY A 39 -1.94 -6.39 -4.44
N VAL A 40 -2.68 -7.50 -4.31
CA VAL A 40 -2.10 -8.85 -4.21
C VAL A 40 -2.84 -9.87 -5.07
N ALA A 41 -2.61 -9.82 -6.40
CA ALA A 41 -3.29 -10.69 -7.36
C ALA A 41 -3.19 -12.18 -7.02
N THR A 42 -2.01 -12.68 -6.61
CA THR A 42 -1.82 -14.09 -6.26
C THR A 42 -2.64 -14.50 -5.02
N VAL A 43 -2.78 -13.63 -4.02
CA VAL A 43 -3.58 -13.92 -2.81
C VAL A 43 -5.08 -13.96 -3.16
N ASP A 44 -5.49 -13.12 -4.12
CA ASP A 44 -6.84 -13.13 -4.68
C ASP A 44 -7.13 -14.42 -5.46
N GLU A 45 -6.24 -14.80 -6.40
CA GLU A 45 -6.34 -16.02 -7.20
C GLU A 45 -6.36 -17.29 -6.35
N LEU A 46 -5.57 -17.32 -5.27
CA LEU A 46 -5.52 -18.43 -4.32
C LEU A 46 -6.70 -18.45 -3.33
N GLY A 47 -7.57 -17.43 -3.33
CA GLY A 47 -8.75 -17.37 -2.46
C GLY A 47 -8.43 -17.18 -0.97
N ILE A 48 -7.21 -16.76 -0.63
CA ILE A 48 -6.72 -16.67 0.76
C ILE A 48 -7.54 -15.67 1.57
N LYS A 49 -7.91 -14.52 0.98
CA LYS A 49 -8.76 -13.50 1.65
C LYS A 49 -10.07 -14.11 2.15
N GLY A 50 -10.72 -14.94 1.32
CA GLY A 50 -11.96 -15.63 1.68
C GLY A 50 -11.77 -16.59 2.85
N ARG A 51 -10.67 -17.35 2.85
CA ARG A 51 -10.34 -18.32 3.91
C ARG A 51 -10.03 -17.65 5.25
N LEU A 52 -9.33 -16.50 5.23
CA LEU A 52 -9.09 -15.71 6.43
C LEU A 52 -10.40 -15.18 7.02
N ARG A 53 -11.30 -14.66 6.18
CA ARG A 53 -12.64 -14.24 6.64
C ARG A 53 -13.45 -15.41 7.20
N SER A 54 -13.46 -16.56 6.53
CA SER A 54 -14.27 -17.73 6.95
C SER A 54 -13.84 -18.34 8.28
N ARG A 55 -12.59 -18.12 8.70
CA ARG A 55 -12.08 -18.58 10.00
C ARG A 55 -12.17 -17.52 11.11
N ASN A 56 -12.94 -16.46 10.88
CA ASN A 56 -13.09 -15.31 11.79
C ASN A 56 -11.76 -14.60 12.12
N GLN A 57 -10.81 -14.59 11.18
CA GLN A 57 -9.59 -13.79 11.36
C GLN A 57 -9.95 -12.30 11.43
N PRO A 58 -9.38 -11.53 12.37
CA PRO A 58 -9.42 -10.07 12.31
C PRO A 58 -8.72 -9.59 11.03
N VAL A 59 -9.49 -9.05 10.08
CA VAL A 59 -8.96 -8.55 8.80
C VAL A 59 -9.30 -7.07 8.60
N ILE A 60 -8.32 -6.32 8.12
CA ILE A 60 -8.50 -4.95 7.62
C ILE A 60 -8.50 -5.04 6.10
N ASP A 61 -9.68 -4.91 5.52
CA ASP A 61 -9.88 -5.06 4.09
C ASP A 61 -10.30 -3.74 3.46
N ARG A 62 -9.41 -3.14 2.68
CA ARG A 62 -9.72 -1.92 1.93
C ARG A 62 -10.81 -2.13 0.88
N ASP A 63 -10.99 -3.37 0.39
CA ASP A 63 -11.94 -3.68 -0.68
C ASP A 63 -13.38 -3.71 -0.14
N THR A 64 -13.56 -3.69 1.19
CA THR A 64 -14.85 -3.50 1.87
C THR A 64 -15.10 -2.05 2.31
N ALA A 65 -14.27 -1.10 1.87
CA ALA A 65 -14.51 0.32 2.08
C ALA A 65 -15.91 0.71 1.57
N ARG A 66 -16.61 1.53 2.36
CA ARG A 66 -18.08 1.57 2.47
C ARG A 66 -18.86 1.83 1.17
N THR A 67 -18.29 2.50 0.16
CA THR A 67 -18.86 2.55 -1.20
C THR A 67 -17.78 2.75 -2.29
N PRO A 68 -17.94 2.15 -3.50
CA PRO A 68 -17.13 2.47 -4.67
C PRO A 68 -17.12 3.96 -5.03
N GLU A 69 -18.21 4.66 -4.75
CA GLU A 69 -18.41 6.09 -4.99
C GLU A 69 -17.53 6.95 -4.08
N GLU A 70 -17.43 6.64 -2.79
CA GLU A 70 -16.50 7.32 -1.86
C GLU A 70 -15.05 7.12 -2.28
N ARG A 71 -14.69 5.89 -2.67
CA ARG A 71 -13.35 5.59 -3.18
C ARG A 71 -13.04 6.37 -4.46
N THR A 72 -14.00 6.44 -5.37
CA THR A 72 -13.87 7.18 -6.64
C THR A 72 -13.80 8.69 -6.39
N ALA A 73 -14.61 9.22 -5.47
CA ALA A 73 -14.56 10.62 -5.05
C ALA A 73 -13.20 10.98 -4.42
N MET A 74 -12.66 10.11 -3.57
CA MET A 74 -11.31 10.28 -3.00
C MET A 74 -10.23 10.28 -4.08
N LEU A 75 -10.32 9.39 -5.08
CA LEU A 75 -9.38 9.38 -6.22
C LEU A 75 -9.50 10.63 -7.08
N HIS A 76 -10.72 11.13 -7.34
CA HIS A 76 -10.93 12.38 -8.07
C HIS A 76 -10.44 13.59 -7.29
N GLN A 77 -10.65 13.63 -5.97
CA GLN A 77 -10.13 14.66 -5.10
C GLN A 77 -8.60 14.65 -5.11
N ALA A 78 -7.98 13.49 -4.93
CA ALA A 78 -6.53 13.36 -4.98
C ALA A 78 -5.94 13.78 -6.34
N ARG A 79 -6.65 13.50 -7.44
CA ARG A 79 -6.26 13.95 -8.78
C ARG A 79 -6.37 15.46 -8.94
N ARG A 80 -7.36 16.12 -8.33
CA ARG A 80 -7.51 17.58 -8.34
C ARG A 80 -6.46 18.25 -7.47
N ASP A 81 -6.21 17.70 -6.28
CA ASP A 81 -5.36 18.32 -5.27
C ASP A 81 -3.87 18.04 -5.48
N GLY A 82 -3.54 17.01 -6.27
CA GLY A 82 -2.15 16.59 -6.51
C GLY A 82 -1.55 15.79 -5.36
N TYR A 83 -2.36 15.32 -4.41
CA TYR A 83 -1.94 14.44 -3.32
C TYR A 83 -3.13 13.66 -2.76
N ALA A 84 -2.88 12.53 -2.12
CA ALA A 84 -3.86 11.73 -1.39
C ALA A 84 -3.56 11.75 0.11
N LEU A 85 -4.61 11.89 0.92
CA LEU A 85 -4.56 11.80 2.37
C LEU A 85 -5.29 10.54 2.83
N ASP A 86 -4.66 9.84 3.76
CA ASP A 86 -5.23 8.72 4.50
C ASP A 86 -5.10 9.02 5.99
N ASP A 87 -6.22 9.33 6.63
CA ASP A 87 -6.33 9.45 8.09
C ASP A 87 -7.05 8.25 8.66
N GLN A 88 -6.28 7.21 8.97
CA GLN A 88 -6.77 5.95 9.53
C GLN A 88 -7.79 5.22 8.66
N VAL A 89 -7.86 5.56 7.37
CA VAL A 89 -8.77 4.96 6.39
C VAL A 89 -8.23 3.61 5.94
N PHE A 90 -6.91 3.51 5.74
CA PHE A 90 -6.26 2.23 5.44
C PHE A 90 -6.15 1.32 6.65
N SER A 91 -5.77 1.86 7.81
CA SER A 91 -5.63 1.12 9.05
C SER A 91 -5.81 2.05 10.25
N ALA A 92 -6.56 1.61 11.25
CA ALA A 92 -6.70 2.36 12.50
C ALA A 92 -5.31 2.61 13.13
N GLY A 93 -5.07 3.84 13.59
CA GLY A 93 -3.77 4.22 14.15
C GLY A 93 -2.69 4.59 13.12
N LEU A 94 -2.96 4.53 11.81
CA LEU A 94 -2.01 4.90 10.75
C LEU A 94 -2.46 6.17 10.00
N ARG A 95 -1.51 7.05 9.70
CA ARG A 95 -1.68 8.15 8.75
C ARG A 95 -0.72 8.02 7.59
N CYS A 96 -1.21 8.33 6.39
CA CYS A 96 -0.39 8.40 5.19
C CYS A 96 -0.67 9.68 4.39
N VAL A 97 0.37 10.19 3.74
CA VAL A 97 0.24 11.20 2.68
C VAL A 97 1.02 10.73 1.47
N ALA A 98 0.42 10.79 0.28
CA ALA A 98 1.05 10.40 -0.97
C ALA A 98 0.89 11.48 -2.04
N ALA A 99 1.88 11.63 -2.93
CA ALA A 99 1.78 12.49 -4.11
C ALA A 99 2.28 11.76 -5.37
N PRO A 100 1.65 12.01 -6.53
CA PRO A 100 2.04 11.42 -7.79
C PRO A 100 3.33 12.05 -8.31
N VAL A 101 4.15 11.23 -8.96
CA VAL A 101 5.30 11.65 -9.75
C VAL A 101 4.97 11.45 -11.23
N PHE A 102 5.20 12.49 -12.02
CA PHE A 102 4.88 12.53 -13.43
C PHE A 102 6.15 12.36 -14.27
N LEU A 103 6.02 11.59 -15.36
CA LEU A 103 7.01 11.58 -16.43
C LEU A 103 6.75 12.71 -17.44
N THR A 104 7.48 12.70 -18.54
CA THR A 104 7.13 13.48 -19.73
C THR A 104 5.75 13.04 -20.25
N GLY A 105 4.82 13.99 -20.31
CA GLY A 105 3.40 13.74 -20.59
C GLY A 105 2.55 13.67 -19.32
N SER A 106 1.25 13.97 -19.43
CA SER A 106 0.33 14.15 -18.29
C SER A 106 0.00 12.86 -17.51
N LYS A 107 0.77 11.79 -17.70
CA LYS A 107 0.48 10.46 -17.16
C LYS A 107 1.34 10.21 -15.90
N PRO A 108 0.73 10.11 -14.71
CA PRO A 108 1.45 9.71 -13.51
C PRO A 108 1.96 8.28 -13.66
N MET A 109 3.23 8.04 -13.32
CA MET A 109 3.84 6.70 -13.42
C MET A 109 3.97 6.02 -12.07
N PHE A 110 4.31 6.78 -11.02
CA PHE A 110 4.47 6.28 -9.66
C PHE A 110 4.06 7.36 -8.65
N ALA A 111 4.07 7.02 -7.37
CA ALA A 111 3.80 7.95 -6.28
C ALA A 111 4.82 7.74 -5.16
N ILE A 112 5.14 8.81 -4.44
CA ILE A 112 5.90 8.75 -3.20
C ILE A 112 4.96 8.99 -2.03
N SER A 113 5.24 8.38 -0.87
CA SER A 113 4.40 8.55 0.31
C SER A 113 5.20 8.55 1.60
N ILE A 114 4.67 9.23 2.61
CA ILE A 114 5.11 9.15 4.01
C ILE A 114 3.97 8.53 4.80
N SER A 115 4.29 7.51 5.58
CA SER A 115 3.35 6.81 6.46
C SER A 115 3.92 6.71 7.87
N ALA A 116 3.11 6.96 8.88
CA ALA A 116 3.51 6.81 10.27
C ALA A 116 2.32 6.56 11.21
N PRO A 117 2.54 5.93 12.37
CA PRO A 117 1.52 5.80 13.39
C PRO A 117 1.06 7.17 13.92
N LEU A 118 -0.18 7.29 14.40
CA LEU A 118 -0.70 8.51 15.03
C LEU A 118 0.19 9.00 16.18
N SER A 119 0.81 8.07 16.92
CA SER A 119 1.73 8.40 18.02
C SER A 119 2.99 9.14 17.56
N ARG A 120 3.33 9.08 16.26
CA ARG A 120 4.49 9.73 15.66
C ARG A 120 4.13 10.80 14.64
N MET A 121 2.85 10.93 14.27
CA MET A 121 2.36 11.86 13.26
C MET A 121 1.08 12.52 13.77
N ASP A 122 1.29 13.52 14.61
CA ASP A 122 0.26 14.46 15.02
C ASP A 122 -0.23 15.33 13.84
N ASP A 123 -1.23 16.18 14.07
CA ASP A 123 -1.84 16.99 13.01
C ASP A 123 -0.84 17.96 12.36
N ALA A 124 0.10 18.50 13.13
CA ALA A 124 1.12 19.42 12.64
C ALA A 124 2.12 18.69 11.72
N LEU A 125 2.62 17.52 12.14
CA LEU A 125 3.49 16.71 11.31
C LEU A 125 2.75 16.14 10.11
N TYR A 126 1.46 15.86 10.23
CA TYR A 126 0.66 15.38 9.11
C TYR A 126 0.53 16.45 8.02
N ALA A 127 0.22 17.68 8.40
CA ALA A 127 0.21 18.83 7.49
C ALA A 127 1.59 19.08 6.86
N ARG A 128 2.66 18.97 7.65
CA ARG A 128 4.04 19.13 7.16
C ARG A 128 4.43 18.00 6.21
N SER A 129 4.02 16.77 6.50
CA SER A 129 4.29 15.59 5.67
C SER A 129 3.64 15.73 4.30
N ARG A 130 2.43 16.32 4.24
CA ARG A 130 1.78 16.68 2.98
C ARG A 130 2.64 17.63 2.15
N GLU A 131 3.08 18.75 2.72
CA GLU A 131 3.93 19.74 2.02
C GLU A 131 5.21 19.09 1.49
N LEU A 132 5.89 18.31 2.34
CA LEU A 132 7.14 17.64 1.96
C LEU A 132 6.92 16.65 0.80
N VAL A 133 5.89 15.82 0.88
CA VAL A 133 5.59 14.82 -0.15
C VAL A 133 5.24 15.49 -1.47
N THR A 134 4.45 16.56 -1.47
CA THR A 134 4.12 17.29 -2.70
C THR A 134 5.34 17.98 -3.31
N ASP A 135 6.15 18.65 -2.50
CA ASP A 135 7.33 19.38 -2.98
C ASP A 135 8.37 18.43 -3.58
N PHE A 136 8.66 17.32 -2.90
CA PHE A 136 9.61 16.34 -3.40
C PHE A 136 9.08 15.60 -4.64
N ALA A 137 7.78 15.28 -4.70
CA ALA A 137 7.19 14.66 -5.87
C ALA A 137 7.29 15.57 -7.11
N ALA A 138 7.06 16.87 -6.93
CA ALA A 138 7.20 17.87 -7.99
C ALA A 138 8.66 17.98 -8.47
N ARG A 139 9.62 18.03 -7.53
CA ARG A 139 11.06 18.07 -7.86
C ARG A 139 11.51 16.82 -8.61
N ILE A 140 11.12 15.64 -8.15
CA ILE A 140 11.43 14.38 -8.83
C ILE A 140 10.83 14.39 -10.25
N SER A 141 9.57 14.83 -10.40
CA SER A 141 8.93 14.93 -11.71
C SER A 141 9.71 15.83 -12.67
N HIS A 142 10.10 17.02 -12.18
CA HIS A 142 10.91 17.97 -12.95
C HIS A 142 12.27 17.37 -13.35
N ASP A 143 12.98 16.73 -12.43
CA ASP A 143 14.30 16.17 -12.67
C ASP A 143 14.27 15.04 -13.70
N ILE A 144 13.23 14.18 -13.66
CA ILE A 144 13.03 13.11 -14.64
C ILE A 144 12.73 13.69 -16.02
N GLN A 145 11.80 14.64 -16.11
CA GLN A 145 11.45 15.30 -17.38
C GLN A 145 12.66 16.01 -18.00
N ALA A 146 13.47 16.67 -17.18
CA ALA A 146 14.69 17.34 -17.62
C ALA A 146 15.77 16.34 -18.10
N ALA A 147 15.82 15.14 -17.53
CA ALA A 147 16.73 14.08 -17.98
C ALA A 147 16.26 13.44 -19.29
N GLU A 148 14.96 13.19 -19.45
CA GLU A 148 14.38 12.62 -20.68
C GLU A 148 14.49 13.58 -21.87
N ALA A 149 14.36 14.89 -21.67
CA ALA A 149 14.51 15.89 -22.73
C ALA A 149 15.95 16.04 -23.28
N ARG A 150 16.94 15.41 -22.64
CA ARG A 150 18.36 15.42 -23.05
C ARG A 150 18.77 14.19 -23.85
N VAL A 151 17.87 13.22 -24.01
CA VAL A 151 18.07 11.96 -24.76
C VAL A 151 17.40 12.10 -26.13
#